data_AF-A0AAE6UQD9-F1
#
_entry.id   AF-A0AAE6UQD9-F1
#
_cell.length_a   1.000
_cell.length_b   1.000
_cell.length_c   1.000
_cell.angle_alpha   90.00
_cell.angle_beta   90.00
_cell.angle_gamma   90.00
#
_symmetry.space_group_name_H-M   'P 1'
#
loop_
_entity.id
_entity.type
_entity.pdbx_description
1 polymer ?
#
loop_
_entity_poly.entity_id
_entity_poly.type
_entity_poly.pdbx_seq_one_letter_code
_entity_poly.pdbx_strand_id
1 'polypeptide(L)'
;MQFFRSVYLALSVSIIKTLGFVLLSAMYTRHHGQSSDAKNGAFMKNGLYAVNFKSSSQDYGSGVISVINGSVNGGDHGYFYQGHIAVNDSELSGTIQIKQWNPDVPSVFGPIPQFDLSLAGQFEGDNFELQGSVVGQNIRIVGRYLAGLI
;
A
#
# COMPACT_ATOMS: atom_id res chain seq x y z
N MET A 1 -67.35 16.71 21.85
CA MET A 1 -67.85 17.33 20.61
C MET A 1 -67.11 18.65 20.44
N GLN A 2 -66.34 18.96 19.40
CA GLN A 2 -66.32 18.52 18.01
C GLN A 2 -64.89 18.42 17.45
N PHE A 3 -64.76 17.73 16.30
CA PHE A 3 -63.56 17.44 15.52
C PHE A 3 -63.47 18.36 14.25
N PHE A 4 -62.40 18.17 13.46
CA PHE A 4 -62.03 18.67 12.10
C PHE A 4 -60.95 19.79 12.09
N ARG A 5 -59.69 19.53 11.69
CA ARG A 5 -59.09 19.37 10.32
C ARG A 5 -59.39 20.58 9.41
N SER A 6 -58.52 21.15 8.56
CA SER A 6 -57.10 21.04 8.18
C SER A 6 -56.86 22.08 7.05
N VAL A 7 -55.60 22.43 6.75
CA VAL A 7 -55.04 23.05 5.51
C VAL A 7 -55.39 24.54 5.20
N TYR A 8 -54.56 25.46 4.67
CA TYR A 8 -53.26 25.57 3.97
C TYR A 8 -52.62 26.93 4.42
N LEU A 9 -51.35 27.32 4.27
CA LEU A 9 -50.52 27.36 3.06
C LEU A 9 -49.06 27.73 3.41
N ALA A 10 -48.17 27.13 2.63
CA ALA A 10 -46.72 27.26 2.57
C ALA A 10 -46.14 28.68 2.65
N LEU A 11 -45.04 28.80 3.40
CA LEU A 11 -43.84 29.57 3.03
C LEU A 11 -42.68 29.10 3.93
N SER A 12 -41.49 28.96 3.33
CA SER A 12 -40.19 28.67 3.97
C SER A 12 -39.81 27.20 4.26
N VAL A 13 -39.56 26.42 3.20
CA VAL A 13 -38.54 25.34 3.24
C VAL A 13 -37.53 25.49 2.08
N SER A 14 -37.21 26.73 1.69
CA SER A 14 -36.29 27.01 0.57
C SER A 14 -35.09 27.90 0.94
N ILE A 15 -34.68 27.93 2.22
CA ILE A 15 -33.53 28.74 2.66
C ILE A 15 -32.46 27.93 3.44
N ILE A 16 -32.72 26.67 3.84
CA ILE A 16 -31.76 25.90 4.68
C ILE A 16 -30.88 24.91 3.88
N LYS A 17 -31.03 24.76 2.57
CA LYS A 17 -30.23 23.79 1.79
C LYS A 17 -28.90 24.29 1.21
N THR A 18 -28.56 25.58 1.32
CA THR A 18 -27.34 26.13 0.69
C THR A 18 -26.22 26.51 1.66
N LEU A 19 -26.50 26.65 2.97
CA LEU A 19 -25.45 26.98 3.97
C LEU A 19 -24.85 25.76 4.69
N GLY A 20 -25.43 24.57 4.55
CA GLY A 20 -24.95 23.35 5.23
C GLY A 20 -23.81 22.60 4.52
N PHE A 21 -23.49 22.93 3.27
CA PHE A 21 -22.54 22.15 2.45
C PHE A 21 -21.12 22.70 2.39
N VAL A 22 -20.89 23.97 2.75
CA VAL A 22 -19.56 24.60 2.65
C VAL A 22 -18.70 24.35 3.90
N LEU A 23 -19.31 24.12 5.06
CA LEU A 23 -18.55 23.85 6.30
C LEU A 23 -18.00 22.42 6.40
N LEU A 24 -18.54 21.46 5.65
CA LEU A 24 -18.05 20.07 5.67
C LEU A 24 -16.79 19.85 4.81
N SER A 25 -16.51 20.73 3.85
CA SER A 25 -15.30 20.64 3.01
C SER A 25 -14.07 21.24 3.71
N ALA A 26 -14.25 22.27 4.56
CA ALA A 26 -13.15 22.93 5.26
C ALA A 26 -12.56 22.12 6.43
N MET A 27 -13.26 21.08 6.94
CA MET A 27 -12.71 20.17 7.95
C MET A 27 -12.00 18.94 7.35
N TYR A 28 -12.05 18.73 6.02
CA TYR A 28 -11.38 17.60 5.37
C TYR A 28 -9.96 17.91 4.88
N THR A 29 -9.48 19.15 4.99
CA THR A 29 -8.13 19.51 4.56
C THR A 29 -7.39 20.30 5.64
N ARG A 30 -6.87 19.58 6.64
CA ARG A 30 -5.63 19.95 7.35
C ARG A 30 -5.13 18.79 8.22
N HIS A 31 -4.48 17.82 7.59
CA HIS A 31 -3.54 16.93 8.28
C HIS A 31 -2.16 17.03 7.62
N HIS A 32 -1.49 18.16 7.88
CA HIS A 32 -0.04 18.19 8.00
C HIS A 32 0.27 18.58 9.45
N GLY A 33 -0.01 17.62 10.32
CA GLY A 33 0.47 17.56 11.68
C GLY A 33 1.33 16.31 11.77
N GLN A 34 2.64 16.50 11.87
CA GLN A 34 3.55 15.52 12.42
C GLN A 34 3.11 15.31 13.88
N SER A 35 2.25 14.32 14.15
CA SER A 35 1.77 14.05 15.51
C SER A 35 1.49 12.57 15.76
N SER A 36 2.14 12.05 16.80
CA SER A 36 1.73 10.93 17.66
C SER A 36 1.89 9.46 17.23
N ASP A 37 2.66 9.13 16.19
CA ASP A 37 2.87 7.73 15.79
C ASP A 37 3.83 6.91 16.67
N ALA A 38 4.41 7.51 17.71
CA ALA A 38 5.39 6.83 18.56
C ALA A 38 4.78 5.99 19.70
N LYS A 39 3.44 5.86 19.78
CA LYS A 39 2.77 4.98 20.76
C LYS A 39 1.54 4.32 20.14
N ASN A 40 1.70 3.06 19.75
CA ASN A 40 0.70 2.04 19.38
C ASN A 40 0.71 1.65 17.89
N GLY A 41 1.24 0.46 17.62
CA GLY A 41 1.31 -0.16 16.30
C GLY A 41 2.60 0.22 15.57
N ALA A 42 3.54 -0.71 15.48
CA ALA A 42 4.53 -0.60 14.42
C ALA A 42 3.74 -0.58 13.10
N PHE A 43 4.06 0.34 12.18
CA PHE A 43 3.48 0.31 10.83
C PHE A 43 4.58 0.54 9.81
N MET A 44 4.46 -0.13 8.67
CA MET A 44 5.36 0.07 7.56
C MET A 44 5.15 1.49 6.98
N LYS A 45 6.22 2.29 6.91
CA LYS A 45 6.14 3.69 6.46
C LYS A 45 5.82 3.76 4.96
N ASN A 46 5.04 4.77 4.57
CA ASN A 46 4.99 5.16 3.16
C ASN A 46 6.36 5.72 2.74
N GLY A 47 6.89 5.29 1.61
CA GLY A 47 8.25 5.66 1.22
C GLY A 47 8.88 4.82 0.12
N LEU A 48 10.13 5.15 -0.19
CA LEU A 48 11.02 4.36 -1.00
C LEU A 48 11.80 3.37 -0.12
N TYR A 49 11.96 2.15 -0.61
CA TYR A 49 12.73 1.10 0.03
C TYR A 49 13.71 0.49 -0.96
N ALA A 50 14.95 0.28 -0.52
CA ALA A 50 15.88 -0.61 -1.22
C ALA A 50 15.50 -2.05 -0.87
N VAL A 51 15.49 -2.93 -1.86
CA VAL A 51 15.25 -4.36 -1.65
C VAL A 51 16.40 -5.18 -2.20
N ASN A 52 16.81 -6.18 -1.44
CA ASN A 52 17.74 -7.22 -1.88
C ASN A 52 17.03 -8.56 -1.78
N PHE A 53 17.19 -9.41 -2.77
CA PHE A 53 16.52 -10.70 -2.80
C PHE A 53 17.45 -11.80 -3.28
N LYS A 54 17.21 -13.00 -2.77
CA LYS A 54 17.99 -14.20 -3.07
C LYS A 54 17.07 -15.40 -3.20
N SER A 55 17.16 -16.13 -4.31
CA SER A 55 16.42 -17.37 -4.52
C SER A 55 17.18 -18.58 -3.94
N SER A 56 16.48 -19.70 -3.79
CA SER A 56 17.09 -20.97 -3.36
C SER A 56 18.10 -21.54 -4.35
N SER A 57 18.11 -21.10 -5.62
CA SER A 57 19.15 -21.43 -6.62
C SER A 57 20.47 -20.69 -6.39
N GLN A 58 20.53 -19.83 -5.37
CA GLN A 58 21.62 -18.89 -5.07
C GLN A 58 21.72 -17.67 -5.99
N ASP A 59 20.82 -17.52 -6.96
CA ASP A 59 20.70 -16.28 -7.73
C ASP A 59 20.20 -15.14 -6.84
N TYR A 60 20.62 -13.92 -7.15
CA TYR A 60 20.35 -12.74 -6.34
C TYR A 60 20.11 -11.52 -7.21
N GLY A 61 19.43 -10.53 -6.63
CA GLY A 61 19.20 -9.25 -7.26
C GLY A 61 18.90 -8.16 -6.24
N SER A 62 18.79 -6.94 -6.76
CA SER A 62 18.45 -5.77 -5.96
C SER A 62 17.61 -4.81 -6.78
N GLY A 63 16.77 -4.04 -6.10
CA GLY A 63 15.85 -3.09 -6.71
C GLY A 63 15.38 -2.03 -5.74
N VAL A 64 14.43 -1.21 -6.20
CA VAL A 64 13.78 -0.17 -5.40
C VAL A 64 12.27 -0.29 -5.55
N ILE A 65 11.57 -0.15 -4.44
CA ILE A 65 10.11 -0.08 -4.41
C ILE A 65 9.63 1.20 -3.73
N SER A 66 8.49 1.72 -4.17
CA SER A 66 7.66 2.65 -3.43
C SER A 66 6.52 1.89 -2.75
N VAL A 67 6.21 2.28 -1.52
CA VAL A 67 5.08 1.77 -0.75
C VAL A 67 4.19 2.94 -0.36
N ILE A 68 2.90 2.85 -0.70
CA ILE A 68 1.86 3.82 -0.34
C ILE A 68 0.63 3.06 0.12
N ASN A 69 0.29 3.14 1.41
CA ASN A 69 -0.89 2.51 1.99
C ASN A 69 -0.99 1.03 1.60
N GLY A 70 0.11 0.29 1.76
CA GLY A 70 0.22 -1.12 1.39
C GLY A 70 0.40 -1.39 -0.10
N SER A 71 0.12 -0.43 -0.99
CA SER A 71 0.36 -0.59 -2.43
C SER A 71 1.85 -0.51 -2.74
N VAL A 72 2.35 -1.48 -3.50
CA VAL A 72 3.76 -1.61 -3.87
C VAL A 72 3.91 -1.37 -5.37
N ASN A 73 4.83 -0.49 -5.75
CA ASN A 73 5.30 -0.34 -7.13
C ASN A 73 6.82 -0.29 -7.13
N GLY A 74 7.49 -0.85 -8.13
CA GLY A 74 8.94 -0.77 -8.21
C GLY A 74 9.52 -1.65 -9.28
N GLY A 75 10.80 -1.96 -9.13
CA GLY A 75 11.49 -2.83 -10.07
C GLY A 75 12.98 -2.94 -9.81
N ASP A 76 13.60 -3.69 -10.70
CA ASP A 76 15.03 -3.81 -10.89
C ASP A 76 15.40 -3.52 -12.36
N HIS A 77 16.60 -3.91 -12.75
CA HIS A 77 17.15 -3.72 -14.09
C HIS A 77 16.49 -4.57 -15.20
N GLY A 78 15.54 -5.45 -14.88
CA GLY A 78 14.80 -6.23 -15.88
C GLY A 78 13.33 -6.50 -15.61
N TYR A 79 12.85 -6.29 -14.39
CA TYR A 79 11.49 -6.56 -13.97
C TYR A 79 10.89 -5.35 -13.27
N PHE A 80 9.58 -5.16 -13.45
CA PHE A 80 8.78 -4.29 -12.61
C PHE A 80 7.87 -5.10 -11.70
N TYR A 81 7.53 -4.52 -10.56
CA TYR A 81 6.78 -5.16 -9.50
C TYR A 81 5.57 -4.31 -9.14
N GLN A 82 4.39 -4.92 -9.06
CA GLN A 82 3.17 -4.23 -8.66
C GLN A 82 2.32 -5.14 -7.79
N GLY A 83 1.77 -4.62 -6.70
CA GLY A 83 0.89 -5.41 -5.86
C GLY A 83 0.56 -4.74 -4.55
N HIS A 84 0.23 -5.55 -3.56
CA HIS A 84 -0.20 -5.05 -2.26
C HIS A 84 0.36 -5.92 -1.12
N ILE A 85 0.81 -5.26 -0.06
CA ILE A 85 1.21 -5.87 1.22
C ILE A 85 0.31 -5.30 2.31
N ALA A 86 -0.41 -6.18 2.99
CA ALA A 86 -1.14 -5.87 4.21
C ALA A 86 -0.21 -5.97 5.42
N VAL A 87 -0.43 -5.07 6.38
CA VAL A 87 0.26 -5.06 7.67
C VAL A 87 -0.75 -5.46 8.74
N ASN A 88 -0.41 -6.46 9.55
CA ASN A 88 -1.15 -6.82 10.75
C ASN A 88 -0.16 -6.92 11.92
N ASP A 89 -0.21 -5.97 12.85
CA ASP A 89 0.80 -5.79 13.89
C ASP A 89 2.23 -5.69 13.32
N SER A 90 3.06 -6.71 13.50
CA SER A 90 4.42 -6.80 12.96
C SER A 90 4.53 -7.74 11.76
N GLU A 91 3.43 -8.36 11.35
CA GLU A 91 3.36 -9.30 10.24
C GLU A 91 3.01 -8.60 8.93
N LEU A 92 3.69 -9.02 7.87
CA LEU A 92 3.45 -8.60 6.50
C LEU A 92 2.94 -9.80 5.70
N SER A 93 1.90 -9.59 4.89
CA SER A 93 1.46 -10.58 3.92
C SER A 93 0.90 -9.92 2.66
N GLY A 94 1.08 -10.53 1.50
CA GLY A 94 0.64 -9.91 0.26
C GLY A 94 0.94 -10.72 -0.99
N THR A 95 0.55 -10.16 -2.13
CA THR A 95 0.85 -10.71 -3.45
C THR A 95 1.40 -9.60 -4.32
N ILE A 96 2.53 -9.89 -4.97
CA ILE A 96 3.20 -9.00 -5.91
C ILE A 96 3.24 -9.67 -7.28
N GLN A 97 2.69 -9.01 -8.29
CA GLN A 97 2.90 -9.37 -9.68
C GLN A 97 4.29 -8.90 -10.11
N ILE A 98 5.04 -9.82 -10.70
CA ILE A 98 6.37 -9.59 -11.25
C ILE A 98 6.26 -9.75 -12.76
N LYS A 99 6.72 -8.75 -13.52
CA LYS A 99 6.68 -8.79 -14.98
C LYS A 99 7.94 -8.20 -15.59
N GLN A 100 8.49 -8.95 -16.54
CA GLN A 100 9.70 -8.60 -17.26
C GLN A 100 9.42 -7.45 -18.23
N TRP A 101 10.29 -6.44 -18.22
CA TRP A 101 10.31 -5.38 -19.23
C TRP A 101 11.57 -5.48 -20.09
N ASN A 102 12.68 -5.99 -19.54
CA ASN A 102 13.91 -6.24 -20.28
C ASN A 102 14.04 -7.74 -20.59
N PRO A 103 13.80 -8.19 -21.84
CA PRO A 103 13.89 -9.60 -22.19
C PRO A 103 15.32 -10.17 -22.07
N ASP A 104 16.35 -9.32 -22.04
CA ASP A 104 17.75 -9.73 -21.94
C ASP A 104 18.18 -10.05 -20.49
N VAL A 105 17.32 -9.77 -19.50
CA VAL A 105 17.60 -10.00 -18.08
C VAL A 105 16.77 -11.19 -17.59
N PRO A 106 17.39 -12.34 -17.29
CA PRO A 106 16.66 -13.49 -16.76
C PRO A 106 16.20 -13.24 -15.32
N SER A 107 15.10 -13.87 -14.92
CA SER A 107 14.65 -13.88 -13.53
C SER A 107 15.56 -14.75 -12.67
N VAL A 108 15.64 -14.43 -11.37
CA VAL A 108 16.30 -15.27 -10.34
C VAL A 108 15.67 -16.65 -10.15
N PHE A 109 14.54 -16.91 -10.81
CA PHE A 109 13.86 -18.21 -10.88
C PHE A 109 14.05 -18.91 -12.23
N GLY A 110 14.89 -18.39 -13.13
CA GLY A 110 15.03 -18.86 -14.50
C GLY A 110 14.23 -18.03 -15.51
N PRO A 111 14.01 -18.52 -16.75
CA PRO A 111 13.42 -17.74 -17.85
C PRO A 111 11.89 -17.62 -17.73
N ILE A 112 11.41 -16.99 -16.65
CA ILE A 112 9.99 -16.76 -16.39
C ILE A 112 9.69 -15.27 -16.59
N PRO A 113 8.90 -14.89 -17.61
CA PRO A 113 8.65 -13.48 -17.94
C PRO A 113 7.60 -12.82 -17.03
N GLN A 114 6.69 -13.61 -16.45
CA GLN A 114 5.63 -13.09 -15.58
C GLN A 114 5.19 -14.16 -14.59
N PHE A 115 5.01 -13.76 -13.33
CA PHE A 115 4.45 -14.60 -12.27
C PHE A 115 3.93 -13.73 -11.12
N ASP A 116 3.03 -14.29 -10.32
CA ASP A 116 2.60 -13.70 -9.06
C ASP A 116 3.36 -14.36 -7.91
N LEU A 117 3.82 -13.54 -6.97
CA LEU A 117 4.59 -13.97 -5.81
C LEU A 117 3.81 -13.65 -4.54
N SER A 118 3.33 -14.69 -3.88
CA SER A 118 2.77 -14.58 -2.53
C SER A 118 3.92 -14.45 -1.53
N LEU A 119 3.83 -13.43 -0.69
CA LEU A 119 4.85 -13.06 0.29
C LEU A 119 4.25 -13.05 1.69
N ALA A 120 5.04 -13.52 2.65
CA ALA A 120 4.76 -13.39 4.07
C ALA A 120 6.06 -13.11 4.84
N GLY A 121 5.97 -12.39 5.94
CA GLY A 121 7.12 -12.10 6.78
C GLY A 121 6.82 -11.05 7.82
N GLN A 122 7.83 -10.28 8.21
CA GLN A 122 7.75 -9.34 9.31
C GLN A 122 8.54 -8.06 9.01
N PHE A 123 8.24 -7.00 9.74
CA PHE A 123 9.04 -5.78 9.72
C PHE A 123 9.48 -5.38 11.12
N GLU A 124 10.61 -4.70 11.18
CA GLU A 124 11.21 -4.19 12.40
C GLU A 124 11.88 -2.84 12.13
N GLY A 125 11.31 -1.78 12.70
CA GLY A 125 11.78 -0.41 12.48
C GLY A 125 11.74 -0.01 11.00
N ASP A 126 12.91 0.25 10.43
CA ASP A 126 13.08 0.67 9.04
C ASP A 126 13.37 -0.50 8.08
N ASN A 127 13.34 -1.74 8.57
CA ASN A 127 13.65 -2.92 7.80
C ASN A 127 12.46 -3.88 7.73
N PHE A 128 12.42 -4.71 6.68
CA PHE A 128 11.51 -5.84 6.61
C PHE A 128 12.20 -7.06 6.02
N GLU A 129 11.67 -8.22 6.34
CA GLU A 129 12.02 -9.50 5.72
C GLU A 129 10.74 -10.18 5.23
N LEU A 130 10.75 -10.60 3.96
CA LEU A 130 9.67 -11.36 3.33
C LEU A 130 10.22 -12.64 2.73
N GLN A 131 9.38 -13.67 2.74
CA GLN A 131 9.64 -14.94 2.10
C GLN A 131 8.47 -15.32 1.20
N GLY A 132 8.76 -16.02 0.12
CA GLY A 132 7.76 -16.55 -0.80
C GLY A 132 8.33 -17.70 -1.63
N SER A 133 7.51 -18.22 -2.54
CA SER A 133 7.95 -19.28 -3.45
C SER A 133 7.25 -19.23 -4.80
N VAL A 134 7.97 -19.64 -5.83
CA VAL A 134 7.51 -19.74 -7.22
C VAL A 134 8.10 -21.01 -7.83
N VAL A 135 7.25 -21.86 -8.42
CA VAL A 135 7.66 -23.09 -9.13
C VAL A 135 8.63 -23.95 -8.30
N GLY A 136 8.34 -24.15 -7.01
CA GLY A 136 9.15 -24.97 -6.11
C GLY A 136 10.48 -24.35 -5.66
N GLN A 137 10.75 -23.10 -6.02
CA GLN A 137 11.90 -22.33 -5.55
C GLN A 137 11.47 -21.28 -4.54
N ASN A 138 12.23 -21.14 -3.46
CA ASN A 138 11.97 -20.14 -2.43
C ASN A 138 12.74 -18.85 -2.73
N ILE A 139 12.24 -17.74 -2.21
CA ILE A 139 12.92 -16.45 -2.25
C ILE A 139 12.87 -15.80 -0.87
N ARG A 140 13.98 -15.18 -0.49
CA ARG A 140 14.08 -14.31 0.68
C ARG A 140 14.35 -12.89 0.19
N ILE A 141 13.61 -11.93 0.73
CA ILE A 141 13.68 -10.51 0.39
C ILE A 141 13.93 -9.73 1.67
N VAL A 142 14.94 -8.86 1.66
CA VAL A 142 15.20 -7.91 2.75
C VAL A 142 15.05 -6.50 2.21
N GLY A 143 14.20 -5.71 2.85
CA GLY A 143 13.97 -4.32 2.53
C GLY A 143 14.50 -3.37 3.59
N ARG A 144 14.92 -2.17 3.16
CA ARG A 144 15.33 -1.07 4.05
C ARG A 144 14.74 0.25 3.54
N TYR A 145 14.13 1.01 4.42
CA TYR A 145 13.63 2.36 4.14
C TYR A 145 14.75 3.29 3.66
N LEU A 146 14.45 4.12 2.66
CA LEU A 146 15.39 5.08 2.07
C LEU A 146 14.94 6.52 2.30
N ALA A 147 13.70 6.83 1.91
CA ALA A 147 13.20 8.20 1.89
C ALA A 147 11.68 8.22 1.86
N GLY A 148 11.11 9.35 2.28
CA GLY A 148 9.70 9.67 2.05
C GLY A 148 9.44 9.92 0.56
N LEU A 149 8.17 9.83 0.18
CA LEU A 149 7.72 10.22 -1.16
C LEU A 149 7.49 11.74 -1.19
N ILE A 150 7.64 12.33 -2.38
CA ILE A 150 7.41 13.76 -2.64
C ILE A 150 5.96 14.04 -3.04
#